data_AF-A0A9N9THA0-F1
#
_entry.id   AF-A0A9N9THA0-F1
#
_cell.length_a   1.000
_cell.length_b   1.000
_cell.length_c   1.000
_cell.angle_alpha   90.00
_cell.angle_beta   90.00
_cell.angle_gamma   90.00
#
_symmetry.space_group_name_H-M   'P 1'
#
loop_
_entity.id
_entity.type
_entity.pdbx_description
1 polymer ?
#
loop_
_entity_poly.entity_id
_entity_poly.type
_entity_poly.pdbx_seq_one_letter_code
_entity_poly.pdbx_strand_id
1 'polypeptide(L)'
;MDPGALRNFKDFLQLYNKMTEMCFQRCVNNVNSSRLDQDEIECIEDCSAKFIKCNNKLMQHFMEAQTEIVNKRIADVERQQEQQNQLEQTVSN
;
A
#
# COMPACT_ATOMS: atom_id res chain seq x y z
N MET A 1 11.96 -22.14 4.76
CA MET A 1 10.85 -21.20 4.50
C MET A 1 11.40 -20.04 3.70
N ASP A 2 10.81 -19.73 2.56
CA ASP A 2 11.25 -18.61 1.70
C ASP A 2 10.97 -17.24 2.39
N PRO A 3 11.97 -16.37 2.57
CA PRO A 3 11.77 -15.06 3.22
C PRO A 3 10.79 -14.14 2.48
N GLY A 4 10.65 -14.29 1.15
CA GLY A 4 9.69 -13.56 0.33
C GLY A 4 8.25 -13.96 0.64
N ALA A 5 7.97 -15.25 0.67
CA ALA A 5 6.67 -15.80 1.01
C ALA A 5 6.19 -15.36 2.40
N LEU A 6 7.07 -15.33 3.40
CA LEU A 6 6.71 -14.89 4.77
C LEU A 6 6.33 -13.40 4.82
N ARG A 7 7.04 -12.55 4.08
CA ARG A 7 6.70 -11.12 3.96
C ARG A 7 5.35 -10.92 3.28
N ASN A 8 5.13 -11.57 2.13
CA ASN A 8 3.85 -11.46 1.40
C ASN A 8 2.68 -11.92 2.28
N PHE A 9 2.88 -12.98 3.07
CA PHE A 9 1.85 -13.46 3.99
C PHE A 9 1.58 -12.45 5.11
N LYS A 10 2.62 -11.86 5.69
CA LYS A 10 2.47 -10.79 6.70
C LYS A 10 1.70 -9.60 6.14
N ASP A 11 2.03 -9.16 4.93
CA ASP A 11 1.39 -8.02 4.28
C ASP A 11 -0.09 -8.33 3.98
N PHE A 12 -0.39 -9.57 3.55
CA PHE A 12 -1.77 -10.03 3.39
C PHE A 12 -2.56 -9.98 4.70
N LEU A 13 -1.99 -10.47 5.81
CA LEU A 13 -2.67 -10.43 7.11
C LEU A 13 -2.92 -9.00 7.60
N GLN A 14 -1.99 -8.09 7.35
CA GLN A 14 -2.18 -6.68 7.66
C GLN A 14 -3.33 -6.07 6.84
N LEU A 15 -3.41 -6.40 5.56
CA LEU A 15 -4.50 -5.95 4.69
C LEU A 15 -5.85 -6.53 5.15
N TYR A 16 -5.88 -7.82 5.49
CA TYR A 16 -7.06 -8.49 6.02
C TYR A 16 -7.56 -7.81 7.30
N ASN A 17 -6.68 -7.57 8.27
CA ASN A 17 -7.04 -6.92 9.53
C ASN A 17 -7.59 -5.51 9.32
N LYS A 18 -7.01 -4.76 8.37
CA LYS A 18 -7.50 -3.41 8.05
C LYS A 18 -8.88 -3.43 7.39
N MET A 19 -9.11 -4.40 6.51
CA MET A 19 -10.41 -4.59 5.87
C MET A 19 -11.48 -4.95 6.90
N THR A 20 -11.18 -5.92 7.79
CA THR A 20 -12.15 -6.38 8.80
C THR A 20 -12.50 -5.26 9.78
N GLU A 21 -11.51 -4.50 10.27
CA GLU A 21 -11.74 -3.35 11.14
C GLU A 21 -12.63 -2.29 10.46
N MET A 22 -12.31 -1.92 9.22
CA MET A 22 -13.07 -0.91 8.47
C MET A 22 -14.52 -1.34 8.23
N CYS A 23 -14.73 -2.58 7.78
CA CYS A 23 -16.07 -3.07 7.49
C CYS A 23 -16.89 -3.27 8.76
N PHE A 24 -16.27 -3.72 9.85
CA PHE A 24 -16.93 -3.78 11.15
C PHE A 24 -17.41 -2.39 11.61
N GLN A 25 -16.52 -1.40 11.63
CA GLN A 25 -16.86 -0.03 12.05
C GLN A 25 -17.96 0.63 11.20
N ARG A 26 -18.09 0.24 9.93
CA ARG A 26 -19.02 0.85 8.98
C ARG A 26 -20.36 0.13 8.86
N CYS A 27 -20.36 -1.19 8.98
CA CYS A 27 -21.54 -2.01 8.70
C CYS A 27 -22.21 -2.55 9.96
N VAL A 28 -21.46 -2.83 11.04
CA VAL A 28 -22.05 -3.37 12.27
C VAL A 28 -22.53 -2.22 13.14
N ASN A 29 -23.85 -2.04 13.21
CA ASN A 29 -24.48 -0.94 13.92
C ASN A 29 -25.34 -1.43 15.10
N ASN A 30 -25.69 -2.71 15.14
CA ASN A 30 -26.54 -3.29 16.17
C ASN A 30 -25.78 -4.35 16.99
N VAL A 31 -25.31 -3.96 18.17
CA VAL A 31 -24.58 -4.88 19.07
C VAL A 31 -25.46 -5.52 20.15
N ASN A 32 -26.78 -5.45 20.00
CA ASN A 32 -27.73 -6.04 20.95
C ASN A 32 -27.95 -7.55 20.72
N SER A 33 -27.49 -8.08 19.59
CA SER A 33 -27.63 -9.47 19.17
C SER A 33 -26.25 -10.07 18.91
N SER A 34 -26.07 -11.37 19.22
CA SER A 34 -24.87 -12.12 18.85
C SER A 34 -24.82 -12.48 17.35
N ARG A 35 -25.91 -12.28 16.62
CA ARG A 35 -26.04 -12.56 15.19
C ARG A 35 -26.20 -11.27 14.42
N LEU A 36 -25.56 -11.22 13.26
CA LEU A 36 -25.69 -10.13 12.30
C LEU A 36 -27.05 -10.15 11.62
N ASP A 37 -27.55 -8.96 11.34
CA ASP A 37 -28.77 -8.68 10.61
C ASP A 37 -28.54 -8.94 9.10
N GLN A 38 -29.60 -9.15 8.32
CA GLN A 38 -29.45 -9.34 6.86
C GLN A 38 -28.81 -8.11 6.19
N ASP A 39 -29.15 -6.90 6.65
CA ASP A 39 -28.60 -5.64 6.15
C ASP A 39 -27.10 -5.50 6.49
N GLU A 40 -26.68 -5.94 7.68
CA GLU A 40 -25.28 -5.92 8.10
C GLU A 40 -24.45 -6.93 7.27
N ILE A 41 -25.01 -8.11 6.99
CA ILE A 41 -24.38 -9.14 6.14
C ILE A 41 -24.16 -8.58 4.72
N GLU A 42 -25.22 -8.03 4.10
CA GLU A 42 -25.12 -7.45 2.76
C GLU A 42 -24.10 -6.31 2.72
N CYS A 43 -24.10 -5.43 3.73
CA CYS A 43 -23.12 -4.35 3.84
C CYS A 43 -21.68 -4.87 3.92
N ILE A 44 -21.42 -5.92 4.69
CA ILE A 44 -20.07 -6.49 4.85
C ILE A 44 -19.57 -7.12 3.55
N GLU A 45 -20.42 -7.85 2.82
CA GLU A 45 -20.09 -8.40 1.50
C GLU A 45 -19.72 -7.29 0.53
N ASP A 46 -20.53 -6.23 0.47
CA ASP A 46 -20.30 -5.07 -0.37
C ASP A 46 -19.03 -4.30 0.02
N CYS A 47 -18.81 -4.11 1.33
CA CYS A 47 -17.66 -3.41 1.87
C CYS A 47 -16.36 -4.14 1.52
N SER A 48 -16.31 -5.45 1.75
CA SER A 48 -15.13 -6.26 1.44
C SER A 48 -14.83 -6.29 -0.06
N ALA A 49 -15.84 -6.45 -0.91
CA ALA A 49 -15.68 -6.40 -2.36
C ALA A 49 -15.17 -5.03 -2.85
N LYS A 50 -15.72 -3.94 -2.31
CA LYS A 50 -15.26 -2.57 -2.61
C LYS A 50 -13.82 -2.36 -2.15
N PHE A 51 -13.49 -2.79 -0.93
CA PHE A 51 -12.15 -2.67 -0.37
C PHE A 51 -11.10 -3.37 -1.25
N ILE A 52 -11.35 -4.62 -1.65
CA ILE A 52 -10.44 -5.38 -2.51
C ILE A 52 -10.24 -4.68 -3.87
N LYS A 53 -11.33 -4.24 -4.52
CA LYS A 53 -11.27 -3.52 -5.80
C LYS A 53 -10.48 -2.21 -5.67
N CYS A 54 -10.74 -1.45 -4.61
CA CYS A 54 -10.03 -0.20 -4.31
C CYS A 54 -8.55 -0.45 -4.03
N ASN A 55 -8.21 -1.46 -3.23
CA ASN A 55 -6.83 -1.80 -2.92
C ASN A 55 -6.04 -2.19 -4.18
N ASN A 56 -6.64 -3.00 -5.06
CA ASN A 56 -6.00 -3.39 -6.32
C ASN A 56 -5.79 -2.19 -7.25
N LYS A 57 -6.79 -1.32 -7.39
CA LYS A 57 -6.69 -0.10 -8.20
C LYS A 57 -5.66 0.89 -7.63
N LEU A 58 -5.62 1.04 -6.30
CA LEU A 58 -4.63 1.87 -5.62
C LEU A 58 -3.22 1.33 -5.87
N MET A 59 -3.02 0.01 -5.81
CA MET A 59 -1.72 -0.61 -6.08
C MET A 59 -1.26 -0.34 -7.52
N GLN A 60 -2.15 -0.43 -8.51
CA GLN A 60 -1.83 -0.10 -9.91
C GLN A 60 -1.29 1.33 -10.04
N HIS A 61 -2.04 2.32 -9.53
CA HIS A 61 -1.61 3.72 -9.58
C HIS A 61 -0.36 3.99 -8.74
N PHE A 62 -0.20 3.30 -7.61
CA PHE A 62 1.00 3.41 -6.80
C PHE A 62 2.24 2.93 -7.55
N MET A 63 2.15 1.82 -8.28
CA MET A 63 3.26 1.31 -9.11
C MET A 63 3.62 2.27 -10.25
N GLU A 64 2.63 2.88 -10.90
CA GLU A 64 2.84 3.92 -11.91
C GLU A 64 3.62 5.10 -11.32
N ALA A 65 3.12 5.68 -10.22
CA ALA A 65 3.75 6.82 -9.56
C ALA A 65 5.14 6.49 -8.99
N GLN A 66 5.32 5.28 -8.43
CA GLN A 66 6.60 4.86 -7.86
C GLN A 66 7.68 4.78 -8.94
N THR A 67 7.34 4.32 -10.15
CA THR A 67 8.27 4.28 -11.28
C THR A 67 8.78 5.68 -11.62
N GLU A 68 7.88 6.66 -11.72
CA GLU A 68 8.26 8.06 -11.98
C GLU A 68 9.14 8.65 -10.87
N ILE A 69 8.80 8.39 -9.62
CA ILE A 69 9.55 8.89 -8.45
C ILE A 69 10.95 8.29 -8.42
N VAL A 70 11.09 6.98 -8.68
CA VAL A 70 12.39 6.31 -8.71
C VAL A 70 13.25 6.85 -9.84
N ASN A 71 12.70 7.04 -11.05
CA ASN A 71 13.44 7.62 -12.18
C ASN A 71 13.96 9.03 -11.86
N LYS A 72 13.12 9.88 -11.23
CA LYS A 72 13.55 11.21 -10.79
C LYS A 72 14.68 11.14 -9.76
N ARG A 73 14.56 10.24 -8.77
CA ARG A 73 15.60 10.04 -7.75
C ARG A 73 16.93 9.59 -8.35
N ILE A 74 16.92 8.70 -9.34
CA ILE A 74 18.14 8.26 -10.03
C ILE A 74 18.81 9.45 -10.74
N ALA A 75 18.04 10.23 -11.51
CA ALA A 75 18.57 11.40 -12.21
C ALA A 75 19.12 12.48 -11.26
N ASP A 76 18.51 12.66 -10.07
CA ASP A 76 19.02 13.58 -9.04
C ASP A 76 20.36 13.10 -8.47
N VAL A 77 20.50 11.79 -8.21
CA VAL A 77 21.75 11.19 -7.71
C VAL A 77 22.86 11.31 -8.76
N GLU A 78 22.57 11.05 -10.04
CA GLU A 78 23.53 11.22 -11.13
C GLU A 78 24.05 12.66 -11.23
N ARG A 79 23.14 13.66 -11.17
CA ARG A 79 23.53 15.08 -11.18
C ARG A 79 24.40 15.47 -9.98
N GLN A 80 24.10 14.94 -8.80
CA GLN A 80 24.91 15.21 -7.60
C GLN A 80 26.30 14.58 -7.72
N GLN A 81 26.38 13.39 -8.28
CA GLN A 81 27.65 12.68 -8.46
C GLN A 81 28.53 13.34 -9.53
N GLU A 82 27.95 13.85 -10.61
CA GLU A 82 28.67 14.66 -11.60
C GLU A 82 29.23 15.95 -10.99
N GLN A 83 28.43 16.65 -10.17
CA GLN A 83 28.87 17.86 -9.47
C GLN A 83 30.02 17.56 -8.48
N GLN A 84 29.93 16.46 -7.75
CA GLN A 84 31.01 16.01 -6.86
C GLN A 84 32.29 15.71 -7.62
N ASN A 85 32.21 14.96 -8.73
CA ASN A 85 33.37 14.64 -9.56
C ASN A 85 34.03 15.91 -10.14
N GLN A 86 33.24 16.90 -10.55
CA GLN A 86 33.76 18.19 -11.05
C GLN A 86 34.44 19.01 -9.94
N LEU A 87 33.89 19.01 -8.72
CA LEU A 87 34.50 19.66 -7.56
C LEU A 87 35.82 18.97 -7.15
N GLU A 88 35.87 17.64 -7.17
CA GLU A 88 37.11 16.90 -6.91
C GLU A 88 38.21 17.21 -7.95
N GLN A 89 37.85 17.32 -9.23
CA GLN A 89 38.78 17.69 -10.28
C GLN A 89 39.29 19.14 -10.19
N THR A 90 38.48 20.06 -9.63
CA THR A 90 38.90 21.47 -9.43
C THR A 90 39.79 21.66 -8.21
N VAL A 91 39.69 20.81 -7.18
CA VAL A 91 40.57 20.87 -5.99
C VAL A 91 41.94 20.23 -6.26
N SER A 92 42.04 19.33 -7.24
CA SER A 92 43.28 18.61 -7.56
C SER A 92 44.20 19.32 -8.58
N ASN A 93 43.76 20.43 -9.18
CA ASN A 93 44.58 21.34 -10.01
C ASN A 93 44.97 22.59 -9.21
#